data_AF-A0A494SVE8-F1
#
_entry.id   AF-A0A494SVE8-F1
#
_cell.length_a   1.000
_cell.length_b   1.000
_cell.length_c   1.000
_cell.angle_alpha   90.00
_cell.angle_beta   90.00
_cell.angle_gamma   90.00
#
_symmetry.space_group_name_H-M   'P 1'
#
loop_
_entity.id
_entity.type
_entity.pdbx_description
1 polymer ?
#
loop_
_entity_poly.entity_id
_entity_poly.type
_entity_poly.pdbx_seq_one_letter_code
_entity_poly.pdbx_strand_id
1 'polypeptide(L)'
;MPADLRTINTAGVLCHFAQATRYTQFTLHEQNQKWSTPIVLVVSEELPPGVITHAQAAQPHKGGIVEDSRSARAALGVELARSAGEIARRWFDTSALAVESKQDGSPVTQADREIEQYIRAQVAEHYPDDSFLGEEFGETTGTTQYRWIVDPIDGTKSFVHGVPLYANLIALEEEGTIVAGVINLPSADVLMHAERGKGCWKNGKQVHVSDKTELDGAYVMATWLEDWHPDSIVDLQSAGAVIRTWGDAYGYMMVASGQAEAIVDYTTQAYDLAPMPVIIEEAGGMFTSLDGARDFNGGNGIASNGAVHDSVLKIVNQG
;
A
#
# COMPACT_ATOMS: atom_id res chain seq x y z
N MET A 1 21.13 8.60 -54.82
CA MET A 1 22.09 9.61 -54.32
C MET A 1 21.43 10.32 -53.15
N PRO A 2 22.02 10.29 -51.95
CA PRO A 2 21.32 10.62 -50.72
C PRO A 2 21.23 12.14 -50.50
N ALA A 3 20.10 12.57 -49.92
CA ALA A 3 19.88 13.93 -49.45
C ALA A 3 20.36 14.06 -48.00
N ASP A 4 21.28 14.99 -47.80
CA ASP A 4 21.55 15.82 -46.62
C ASP A 4 21.38 15.22 -45.21
N LEU A 5 22.51 14.79 -44.66
CA LEU A 5 22.76 14.75 -43.21
C LEU A 5 22.88 16.18 -42.68
N ARG A 6 21.85 16.66 -41.96
CA ARG A 6 22.01 17.77 -41.01
C ARG A 6 22.30 17.20 -39.63
N THR A 7 23.51 17.47 -39.16
CA THR A 7 24.03 17.20 -37.83
C THR A 7 23.16 17.91 -36.77
N ILE A 8 22.62 17.16 -35.81
CA ILE A 8 22.13 17.72 -34.54
C ILE A 8 22.92 17.04 -33.42
N ASN A 9 23.58 17.86 -32.62
CA ASN A 9 24.51 17.49 -31.57
C ASN A 9 23.76 17.37 -30.24
N THR A 10 23.52 16.13 -29.80
CA THR A 10 23.47 15.70 -28.38
C THR A 10 23.43 14.17 -28.34
N ALA A 11 24.54 13.55 -27.89
CA ALA A 11 24.73 12.13 -27.56
C ALA A 11 24.09 11.10 -28.52
N GLY A 12 24.73 10.89 -29.68
CA GLY A 12 24.31 9.89 -30.65
C GLY A 12 24.60 8.46 -30.21
N VAL A 13 23.55 7.67 -29.99
CA VAL A 13 23.61 6.20 -29.98
C VAL A 13 22.79 5.69 -31.17
N LEU A 14 23.45 5.03 -32.12
CA LEU A 14 22.83 4.39 -33.28
C LEU A 14 22.67 2.89 -32.99
N CYS A 15 21.46 2.43 -32.71
CA CYS A 15 21.15 1.00 -32.56
C CYS A 15 20.51 0.46 -33.86
N HIS A 16 20.99 -0.70 -34.34
CA HIS A 16 20.33 -1.46 -35.41
C HIS A 16 19.47 -2.56 -34.77
N PHE A 17 18.19 -2.61 -35.12
CA PHE A 17 17.24 -3.58 -34.58
C PHE A 17 17.06 -4.76 -35.55
N ALA A 18 17.28 -5.99 -35.09
CA ALA A 18 16.79 -7.20 -35.73
C ALA A 18 15.78 -7.84 -34.76
N GLN A 19 14.48 -7.64 -35.04
CA GLN A 19 13.29 -8.23 -34.39
C GLN A 19 13.44 -8.60 -32.90
N ALA A 20 12.87 -7.78 -32.00
CA ALA A 20 12.83 -8.07 -30.57
C ALA A 20 11.39 -8.36 -30.11
N THR A 21 11.19 -9.50 -29.43
CA THR A 21 10.01 -9.79 -28.61
C THR A 21 10.23 -9.31 -27.16
N ARG A 22 9.13 -9.07 -26.44
CA ARG A 22 9.06 -8.39 -25.13
C ARG A 22 10.15 -8.86 -24.15
N TYR A 23 10.83 -7.87 -23.55
CA TYR A 23 11.95 -7.98 -22.61
C TYR A 23 13.22 -8.61 -23.19
N THR A 24 14.03 -7.78 -23.85
CA THR A 24 15.43 -8.11 -24.10
C THR A 24 16.30 -7.15 -23.30
N GLN A 25 17.10 -7.68 -22.37
CA GLN A 25 18.08 -6.93 -21.58
C GLN A 25 19.33 -6.74 -22.45
N PHE A 26 19.78 -5.50 -22.65
CA PHE A 26 20.97 -5.22 -23.46
C PHE A 26 22.07 -4.56 -22.63
N THR A 27 23.30 -5.02 -22.80
CA THR A 27 24.49 -4.38 -22.23
C THR A 27 25.13 -3.51 -23.31
N LEU A 28 25.06 -2.19 -23.16
CA LEU A 28 25.77 -1.26 -24.05
C LEU A 28 27.25 -1.21 -23.67
N HIS A 29 28.14 -1.41 -24.65
CA HIS A 29 29.56 -1.09 -24.53
C HIS A 29 29.88 0.12 -25.39
N GLU A 30 30.11 1.28 -24.76
CA GLU A 30 30.64 2.45 -25.43
C GLU A 30 32.18 2.44 -25.34
N GLN A 31 32.86 2.81 -26.42
CA GLN A 31 34.30 2.59 -26.60
C GLN A 31 35.23 3.38 -25.66
N ASN A 32 34.75 4.19 -24.69
CA ASN A 32 35.66 4.92 -23.78
C ASN A 32 35.11 5.38 -22.41
N GLN A 33 33.97 4.88 -21.92
CA GLN A 33 33.58 5.06 -20.50
C GLN A 33 32.83 3.82 -19.99
N LYS A 34 33.32 3.22 -18.90
CA LYS A 34 32.62 2.14 -18.19
C LYS A 34 31.48 2.76 -17.36
N TRP A 35 30.25 2.46 -17.73
CA TRP A 35 29.09 2.62 -16.84
C TRP A 35 29.01 1.38 -15.94
N SER A 36 28.87 1.57 -14.63
CA SER A 36 28.83 0.48 -13.63
C SER A 36 27.46 -0.20 -13.51
N THR A 37 26.45 0.27 -14.25
CA THR A 37 25.06 -0.16 -14.07
C THR A 37 24.40 -0.42 -15.44
N PRO A 38 23.73 -1.56 -15.65
CA PRO A 38 23.01 -1.82 -16.90
C PRO A 38 21.80 -0.89 -17.04
N ILE A 39 21.60 -0.32 -18.25
CA ILE A 39 20.43 0.51 -18.57
C ILE A 39 19.31 -0.41 -19.06
N VAL A 40 18.14 -0.33 -18.43
CA VAL A 40 16.93 -1.05 -18.88
C VAL A 40 16.12 -0.12 -19.78
N LEU A 41 15.89 -0.54 -21.03
CA LEU A 41 14.98 0.14 -21.94
C LEU A 41 13.62 -0.55 -21.90
N VAL A 42 12.57 0.22 -21.58
CA VAL A 42 11.18 -0.23 -21.69
C VAL A 42 10.62 0.30 -23.01
N VAL A 43 10.18 -0.60 -23.88
CA VAL A 43 9.49 -0.24 -25.12
C VAL A 43 8.00 -0.52 -24.92
N SER A 44 7.16 0.52 -24.99
CA SER A 44 5.75 0.45 -24.62
C SER A 44 4.85 -0.21 -25.69
N GLU A 45 5.31 -0.41 -26.92
CA GLU A 45 4.55 -1.04 -28.02
C GLU A 45 5.45 -1.80 -29.02
N GLU A 46 4.89 -2.73 -29.80
CA GLU A 46 5.61 -3.41 -30.89
C GLU A 46 5.94 -2.43 -32.02
N LEU A 47 7.23 -2.19 -32.26
CA LEU A 47 7.69 -1.31 -33.34
C LEU A 47 7.79 -2.09 -34.67
N PRO A 48 7.28 -1.53 -35.79
CA PRO A 48 7.44 -2.16 -37.10
C PRO A 48 8.91 -2.14 -37.57
N PRO A 49 9.30 -3.05 -38.48
CA PRO A 49 10.68 -3.16 -38.95
C PRO A 49 11.17 -1.86 -39.60
N GLY A 50 12.31 -1.32 -39.12
CA GLY A 50 12.99 -0.18 -39.73
C GLY A 50 12.68 1.20 -39.15
N VAL A 51 11.91 1.30 -38.06
CA VAL A 51 11.71 2.58 -37.36
C VAL A 51 12.88 2.86 -36.42
N ILE A 52 13.57 3.97 -36.62
CA ILE A 52 14.52 4.53 -35.67
C ILE A 52 13.74 5.43 -34.72
N THR A 53 13.57 5.02 -33.46
CA THR A 53 13.04 5.88 -32.41
C THR A 53 14.18 6.44 -31.57
N HIS A 54 14.04 7.69 -31.12
CA HIS A 54 14.91 8.24 -30.09
C HIS A 54 14.49 7.63 -28.75
N ALA A 55 15.26 6.65 -28.28
CA ALA A 55 15.19 6.24 -26.88
C ALA A 55 15.85 7.32 -26.03
N GLN A 56 15.09 7.98 -25.16
CA GLN A 56 15.69 8.76 -24.09
C GLN A 56 16.25 7.76 -23.07
N ALA A 57 17.57 7.79 -22.88
CA ALA A 57 18.15 7.17 -21.70
C ALA A 57 17.45 7.81 -20.48
N ALA A 58 16.82 6.99 -19.64
CA ALA A 58 16.55 7.42 -18.27
C ALA A 58 17.90 7.85 -17.72
N GLN A 59 18.06 9.15 -17.44
CA GLN A 59 19.27 9.61 -16.80
C GLN A 59 19.37 8.86 -15.47
N PRO A 60 20.52 8.30 -15.10
CA PRO A 60 20.72 7.91 -13.72
C PRO A 60 20.41 9.17 -12.91
N HIS A 61 19.42 9.10 -12.03
CA HIS A 61 19.15 10.17 -11.08
C HIS A 61 20.44 10.37 -10.30
N LYS A 62 21.26 11.34 -10.73
CA LYS A 62 22.35 11.88 -9.92
C LYS A 62 21.66 12.43 -8.70
N GLY A 63 21.91 11.79 -7.55
CA GLY A 63 21.40 12.15 -6.23
C GLY A 63 20.84 13.57 -6.20
N GLY A 64 19.55 13.67 -6.50
CA GLY A 64 18.81 14.85 -6.13
C GLY A 64 18.83 14.87 -4.63
N ILE A 65 18.94 16.05 -4.04
CA ILE A 65 18.69 16.21 -2.60
C ILE A 65 17.25 15.72 -2.42
N VAL A 66 17.07 14.46 -2.02
CA VAL A 66 15.80 13.99 -1.50
C VAL A 66 15.58 14.88 -0.30
N GLU A 67 14.51 15.67 -0.32
CA GLU A 67 14.19 16.56 0.79
C GLU A 67 14.03 15.68 2.03
N ASP A 68 14.99 15.73 2.95
CA ASP A 68 15.04 14.87 4.12
C ASP A 68 14.04 15.38 5.17
N SER A 69 12.76 15.18 4.88
CA SER A 69 11.66 15.62 5.71
C SER A 69 10.62 14.53 5.87
N ARG A 70 9.87 14.60 6.98
CA ARG A 70 8.67 13.78 7.20
C ARG A 70 7.72 13.82 6.00
N SER A 71 7.45 15.01 5.46
CA SER A 71 6.47 15.18 4.38
C SER A 71 6.95 14.61 3.05
N ALA A 72 8.25 14.65 2.76
CA ALA A 72 8.81 14.01 1.58
C ALA A 72 8.75 12.47 1.69
N ARG A 73 8.99 11.91 2.89
CA ARG A 73 8.77 10.47 3.15
C ARG A 73 7.29 10.09 3.02
N ALA A 74 6.39 10.89 3.58
CA ALA A 74 4.95 10.67 3.44
C ALA A 74 4.52 10.67 1.96
N ALA A 75 5.03 11.62 1.16
CA ALA A 75 4.78 11.67 -0.27
C ALA A 75 5.32 10.43 -1.01
N LEU A 76 6.55 10.00 -0.68
CA LEU A 76 7.13 8.76 -1.22
C LEU A 76 6.25 7.55 -0.86
N GLY A 77 5.74 7.44 0.36
CA GLY A 77 4.84 6.34 0.75
C GLY A 77 3.60 6.24 -0.14
N VAL A 78 3.01 7.37 -0.53
CA VAL A 78 1.86 7.40 -1.46
C VAL A 78 2.27 6.93 -2.87
N GLU A 79 3.46 7.32 -3.34
CA GLU A 79 3.99 6.87 -4.64
C GLU A 79 4.29 5.37 -4.64
N LEU A 80 4.94 4.87 -3.58
CA LEU A 80 5.24 3.45 -3.39
C LEU A 80 3.98 2.60 -3.37
N ALA A 81 2.93 3.05 -2.68
CA ALA A 81 1.66 2.34 -2.64
C ALA A 81 1.02 2.22 -4.04
N ARG A 82 1.11 3.25 -4.90
CA ARG A 82 0.60 3.17 -6.28
C ARG A 82 1.36 2.12 -7.10
N SER A 83 2.69 2.15 -7.05
CA SER A 83 3.53 1.17 -7.75
C SER A 83 3.31 -0.25 -7.22
N ALA A 84 3.19 -0.42 -5.90
CA ALA A 84 2.81 -1.68 -5.28
C ALA A 84 1.45 -2.19 -5.79
N GLY A 85 0.48 -1.29 -5.93
CA GLY A 85 -0.83 -1.62 -6.49
C GLY A 85 -0.80 -2.09 -7.95
N GLU A 86 0.11 -1.55 -8.77
CA GLU A 86 0.33 -2.03 -10.13
C GLU A 86 0.91 -3.44 -10.16
N ILE A 87 1.88 -3.73 -9.29
CA ILE A 87 2.44 -5.08 -9.12
C ILE A 87 1.34 -6.04 -8.65
N ALA A 88 0.58 -5.66 -7.62
CA ALA A 88 -0.49 -6.47 -7.06
C ALA A 88 -1.58 -6.80 -8.10
N ARG A 89 -1.98 -5.83 -8.94
CA ARG A 89 -2.96 -6.07 -10.03
C ARG A 89 -2.46 -7.08 -11.05
N ARG A 90 -1.19 -6.99 -11.48
CA ARG A 90 -0.62 -7.99 -12.41
C ARG A 90 -0.72 -9.39 -11.85
N TRP A 91 -0.43 -9.56 -10.56
CA TRP A 91 -0.56 -10.83 -9.87
C TRP A 91 -2.00 -11.28 -9.71
N PHE A 92 -2.91 -10.37 -9.34
CA PHE A 92 -4.33 -10.66 -9.17
C PHE A 92 -5.00 -11.14 -10.47
N ASP A 93 -4.69 -10.48 -11.59
CA ASP A 93 -5.19 -10.87 -12.91
C ASP A 93 -4.64 -12.23 -13.36
N THR A 94 -3.41 -12.56 -12.94
CA THR A 94 -2.76 -13.84 -13.27
C THR A 94 -3.23 -14.97 -12.35
N SER A 95 -3.44 -14.71 -11.05
CA SER A 95 -3.89 -15.69 -10.07
C SER A 95 -5.35 -16.09 -10.27
N ALA A 96 -6.21 -15.15 -10.70
CA ALA A 96 -7.56 -15.46 -11.16
C ALA A 96 -7.58 -16.49 -12.31
N LEU A 97 -6.50 -16.57 -13.10
CA LEU A 97 -6.32 -17.56 -14.18
C LEU A 97 -5.65 -18.86 -13.70
N ALA A 98 -5.02 -18.88 -12.52
CA ALA A 98 -4.10 -19.92 -12.05
C ALA A 98 -4.56 -20.58 -10.73
N VAL A 99 -5.85 -20.85 -10.57
CA VAL A 99 -6.46 -21.52 -9.38
C VAL A 99 -5.96 -22.97 -9.14
N GLU A 100 -4.93 -23.42 -9.85
CA GLU A 100 -4.23 -24.67 -9.56
C GLU A 100 -2.80 -24.38 -9.05
N SER A 101 -2.61 -24.32 -7.72
CA SER A 101 -1.59 -25.08 -6.95
C SER A 101 -1.28 -24.46 -5.57
N LYS A 102 -1.41 -25.27 -4.51
CA LYS A 102 -0.74 -25.14 -3.19
C LYS A 102 0.60 -25.90 -3.25
N GLN A 103 1.58 -25.85 -2.34
CA GLN A 103 1.73 -25.51 -0.93
C GLN A 103 3.01 -24.64 -0.81
N ASP A 104 3.05 -23.62 0.06
CA ASP A 104 4.21 -22.76 0.43
C ASP A 104 4.85 -21.78 -0.59
N GLY A 105 4.54 -21.88 -1.89
CA GLY A 105 4.99 -20.94 -2.92
C GLY A 105 3.84 -20.32 -3.72
N SER A 106 2.72 -20.04 -3.04
CA SER A 106 1.47 -19.60 -3.66
C SER A 106 1.65 -18.28 -4.46
N PRO A 107 0.83 -18.02 -5.49
CA PRO A 107 0.89 -16.76 -6.23
C PRO A 107 0.80 -15.52 -5.34
N VAL A 108 0.04 -15.60 -4.24
CA VAL A 108 -0.04 -14.50 -3.26
C VAL A 108 1.31 -14.30 -2.56
N THR A 109 1.93 -15.36 -2.04
CA THR A 109 3.28 -15.30 -1.44
C THR A 109 4.35 -14.76 -2.39
N GLN A 110 4.25 -15.01 -3.70
CA GLN A 110 5.19 -14.43 -4.68
C GLN A 110 4.90 -12.95 -4.90
N ALA A 111 3.62 -12.56 -4.95
CA ALA A 111 3.21 -11.17 -5.06
C ALA A 111 3.64 -10.36 -3.83
N ASP A 112 3.38 -10.86 -2.62
CA ASP A 112 3.80 -10.25 -1.35
C ASP A 112 5.30 -9.96 -1.35
N ARG A 113 6.10 -10.97 -1.67
CA ARG A 113 7.56 -10.86 -1.71
C ARG A 113 8.07 -9.90 -2.77
N GLU A 114 7.49 -9.91 -3.98
CA GLU A 114 7.88 -8.99 -5.05
C GLU A 114 7.58 -7.53 -4.65
N ILE A 115 6.39 -7.28 -4.09
CA ILE A 115 5.97 -5.97 -3.63
C ILE A 115 6.88 -5.49 -2.48
N GLU A 116 7.11 -6.31 -1.46
CA GLU A 116 7.96 -5.91 -0.34
C GLU A 116 9.39 -5.63 -0.78
N GLN A 117 9.97 -6.48 -1.65
CA GLN A 117 11.31 -6.26 -2.20
C GLN A 117 11.40 -4.95 -2.99
N TYR A 118 10.38 -4.65 -3.80
CA TYR A 118 10.31 -3.40 -4.52
C TYR A 118 10.27 -2.20 -3.57
N ILE A 119 9.37 -2.21 -2.58
CA ILE A 119 9.23 -1.11 -1.62
C ILE A 119 10.53 -0.94 -0.81
N ARG A 120 11.12 -2.03 -0.31
CA ARG A 120 12.40 -2.01 0.41
C ARG A 120 13.53 -1.41 -0.42
N ALA A 121 13.64 -1.81 -1.69
CA ALA A 121 14.67 -1.27 -2.58
C ALA A 121 14.50 0.23 -2.80
N GLN A 122 13.27 0.70 -2.98
CA GLN A 122 12.99 2.13 -3.15
C GLN A 122 13.21 2.95 -1.88
N VAL A 123 12.83 2.42 -0.71
CA VAL A 123 13.14 3.07 0.58
C VAL A 123 14.65 3.13 0.77
N ALA A 124 15.40 2.05 0.54
CA ALA A 124 16.85 2.04 0.69
C ALA A 124 17.57 2.98 -0.30
N GLU A 125 16.99 3.21 -1.49
CA GLU A 125 17.52 4.15 -2.48
C GLU A 125 17.35 5.62 -2.04
N HIS A 126 16.20 5.96 -1.44
CA HIS A 126 15.87 7.34 -1.07
C HIS A 126 16.29 7.71 0.37
N TYR A 127 16.17 6.75 1.28
CA TYR A 127 16.37 6.89 2.73
C TYR A 127 17.10 5.66 3.30
N PRO A 128 18.39 5.46 2.95
CA PRO A 128 19.16 4.26 3.31
C PRO A 128 19.33 4.03 4.83
N ASP A 129 19.15 5.08 5.63
CA ASP A 129 19.34 5.06 7.08
C ASP A 129 18.02 4.87 7.86
N ASP A 130 16.87 4.80 7.19
CA ASP A 130 15.58 4.53 7.84
C ASP A 130 15.43 3.03 8.17
N SER A 131 14.71 2.72 9.25
CA SER A 131 14.34 1.34 9.58
C SER A 131 13.19 0.84 8.69
N PHE A 132 13.06 -0.47 8.53
CA PHE A 132 11.97 -1.07 7.76
C PHE A 132 11.46 -2.35 8.41
N LEU A 133 10.17 -2.42 8.70
CA LEU A 133 9.44 -3.62 9.10
C LEU A 133 8.48 -4.02 7.97
N GLY A 134 8.63 -5.23 7.45
CA GLY A 134 7.68 -5.80 6.50
C GLY A 134 7.20 -7.18 6.96
N GLU A 135 6.02 -7.58 6.50
CA GLU A 135 5.42 -8.88 6.77
C GLU A 135 6.33 -10.04 6.35
N GLU A 136 6.88 -9.99 5.13
CA GLU A 136 7.55 -11.13 4.50
C GLU A 136 9.00 -11.32 4.94
N PHE A 137 9.74 -10.21 5.11
CA PHE A 137 11.18 -10.24 5.39
C PHE A 137 11.55 -9.69 6.77
N GLY A 138 10.57 -9.33 7.61
CA GLY A 138 10.79 -8.90 8.98
C GLY A 138 11.46 -7.52 9.08
N GLU A 139 12.30 -7.33 10.09
CA GLU A 139 12.88 -6.02 10.38
C GLU A 139 14.31 -5.83 9.83
N THR A 140 14.55 -4.63 9.28
CA THR A 140 15.87 -4.06 9.03
C THR A 140 16.02 -2.82 9.89
N THR A 141 17.01 -2.83 10.79
CA THR A 141 17.30 -1.70 11.68
C THR A 141 18.12 -0.64 10.94
N GLY A 142 17.60 0.58 10.91
CA GLY A 142 18.28 1.78 10.45
C GLY A 142 18.94 2.56 11.59
N THR A 143 19.34 3.80 11.31
CA THR A 143 19.99 4.71 12.27
C THR A 143 19.22 6.01 12.51
N THR A 144 18.22 6.34 11.67
CA THR A 144 17.33 7.49 11.89
C THR A 144 16.19 7.16 12.85
N GLN A 145 15.41 8.17 13.21
CA GLN A 145 14.19 8.01 13.99
C GLN A 145 12.99 7.48 13.18
N TYR A 146 13.15 7.28 11.86
CA TYR A 146 12.08 6.86 10.97
C TYR A 146 12.06 5.35 10.77
N ARG A 147 10.86 4.78 10.73
CA ARG A 147 10.64 3.38 10.39
C ARG A 147 9.46 3.24 9.43
N TRP A 148 9.67 2.52 8.36
CA TRP A 148 8.63 2.14 7.40
C TRP A 148 8.02 0.82 7.86
N ILE A 149 6.70 0.74 7.92
CA ILE A 149 5.96 -0.47 8.29
C ILE A 149 5.04 -0.82 7.13
N VAL A 150 5.15 -2.04 6.59
CA VAL A 150 4.53 -2.41 5.32
C VAL A 150 3.86 -3.78 5.40
N ASP A 151 2.59 -3.82 4.98
CA ASP A 151 1.91 -5.03 4.56
C ASP A 151 1.78 -4.97 3.02
N PRO A 152 2.47 -5.87 2.29
CA PRO A 152 2.41 -5.91 0.85
C PRO A 152 1.02 -6.24 0.29
N ILE A 153 0.27 -7.17 0.87
CA ILE A 153 -1.09 -7.57 0.47
C ILE A 153 -1.93 -7.90 1.70
N ASP A 154 -2.58 -6.87 2.24
CA ASP A 154 -3.65 -7.05 3.22
C ASP A 154 -4.89 -7.66 2.54
N GLY A 155 -5.56 -8.58 3.23
CA GLY A 155 -6.65 -9.37 2.68
C GLY A 155 -6.19 -10.49 1.73
N THR A 156 -5.08 -11.17 2.01
CA THR A 156 -4.55 -12.30 1.21
C THR A 156 -5.61 -13.36 0.85
N LYS A 157 -6.57 -13.63 1.76
CA LYS A 157 -7.70 -14.53 1.49
C LYS A 157 -8.59 -13.99 0.37
N SER A 158 -8.92 -12.71 0.40
CA SER A 158 -9.68 -12.02 -0.67
C SER A 158 -8.92 -12.10 -1.99
N PHE A 159 -7.61 -11.80 -1.96
CA PHE A 159 -6.73 -11.86 -3.14
C PHE A 159 -6.75 -13.24 -3.81
N VAL A 160 -6.54 -14.31 -3.05
CA VAL A 160 -6.50 -15.70 -3.57
C VAL A 160 -7.84 -16.16 -4.15
N HIS A 161 -8.95 -15.64 -3.63
CA HIS A 161 -10.30 -15.99 -4.11
C HIS A 161 -10.82 -15.07 -5.21
N GLY A 162 -9.99 -14.15 -5.73
CA GLY A 162 -10.42 -13.22 -6.78
C GLY A 162 -11.40 -12.16 -6.28
N VAL A 163 -11.44 -11.89 -4.97
CA VAL A 163 -12.23 -10.79 -4.39
C VAL A 163 -11.39 -9.51 -4.45
N PRO A 164 -11.87 -8.43 -5.08
CA PRO A 164 -11.09 -7.21 -5.32
C PRO A 164 -10.98 -6.29 -4.09
N LEU A 165 -11.02 -6.86 -2.88
CA LEU A 165 -10.95 -6.17 -1.60
C LEU A 165 -9.66 -6.55 -0.87
N TYR A 166 -8.53 -6.34 -1.53
CA TYR A 166 -7.19 -6.46 -0.96
C TYR A 166 -6.49 -5.11 -1.06
N ALA A 167 -5.47 -4.87 -0.23
CA ALA A 167 -4.80 -3.59 -0.16
C ALA A 167 -3.28 -3.71 -0.03
N ASN A 168 -2.56 -2.66 -0.41
CA ASN A 168 -1.19 -2.43 0.04
C ASN A 168 -1.24 -1.43 1.20
N LEU A 169 -0.58 -1.73 2.31
CA LEU A 169 -0.53 -0.88 3.48
C LEU A 169 0.89 -0.37 3.71
N ILE A 170 1.02 0.93 3.89
CA ILE A 170 2.30 1.56 4.18
C ILE A 170 2.09 2.57 5.30
N ALA A 171 2.89 2.47 6.36
CA ALA A 171 2.95 3.45 7.43
C ALA A 171 4.37 3.97 7.59
N LEU A 172 4.47 5.25 7.99
CA LEU A 172 5.71 5.89 8.42
C LEU A 172 5.59 6.19 9.90
N GLU A 173 6.48 5.58 10.68
CA GLU A 173 6.68 5.85 12.09
C GLU A 173 7.85 6.84 12.27
N GLU A 174 7.70 7.79 13.18
CA GLU A 174 8.75 8.69 13.65
C GLU A 174 8.76 8.68 15.18
N GLU A 175 9.89 8.28 15.78
CA GLU A 175 10.06 8.21 17.24
C GLU A 175 8.93 7.41 17.96
N GLY A 176 8.51 6.29 17.38
CA GLY A 176 7.45 5.44 17.94
C GLY A 176 6.02 5.94 17.70
N THR A 177 5.83 7.00 16.91
CA THR A 177 4.51 7.50 16.52
C THR A 177 4.29 7.37 15.03
N ILE A 178 3.15 6.81 14.63
CA ILE A 178 2.74 6.82 13.22
C ILE A 178 2.42 8.26 12.78
N VAL A 179 3.18 8.77 11.82
CA VAL A 179 3.06 10.14 11.31
C VAL A 179 2.48 10.21 9.90
N ALA A 180 2.50 9.12 9.14
CA ALA A 180 1.80 9.01 7.87
C ALA A 180 1.35 7.56 7.63
N GLY A 181 0.26 7.40 6.89
CA GLY A 181 -0.34 6.10 6.58
C GLY A 181 -1.01 6.12 5.22
N VAL A 182 -0.95 4.99 4.51
CA VAL A 182 -1.54 4.79 3.18
C VAL A 182 -2.28 3.45 3.16
N ILE A 183 -3.52 3.47 2.68
CA ILE A 183 -4.29 2.30 2.26
C ILE A 183 -4.50 2.42 0.76
N ASN A 184 -3.95 1.48 -0.02
CA ASN A 184 -4.16 1.42 -1.45
C ASN A 184 -4.93 0.14 -1.81
N LEU A 185 -6.18 0.26 -2.25
CA LEU A 185 -6.98 -0.84 -2.78
C LEU A 185 -7.01 -0.76 -4.31
N PRO A 186 -6.05 -1.37 -5.01
CA PRO A 186 -5.81 -1.07 -6.42
C PRO A 186 -6.92 -1.58 -7.35
N SER A 187 -7.61 -2.66 -6.97
CA SER A 187 -8.74 -3.22 -7.75
C SER A 187 -10.08 -2.54 -7.45
N ALA A 188 -10.14 -1.73 -6.39
CA ALA A 188 -11.29 -0.88 -6.08
C ALA A 188 -11.08 0.58 -6.53
N ASP A 189 -9.95 0.89 -7.17
CA ASP A 189 -9.51 2.24 -7.52
C ASP A 189 -9.58 3.21 -6.33
N VAL A 190 -9.15 2.76 -5.15
CA VAL A 190 -9.09 3.59 -3.93
C VAL A 190 -7.65 3.74 -3.46
N LEU A 191 -7.22 4.99 -3.33
CA LEU A 191 -6.00 5.38 -2.64
C LEU A 191 -6.37 6.34 -1.52
N MET A 192 -6.20 5.88 -0.29
CA MET A 192 -6.41 6.66 0.92
C MET A 192 -5.07 6.94 1.60
N HIS A 193 -4.83 8.16 2.04
CA HIS A 193 -3.64 8.50 2.79
C HIS A 193 -3.88 9.63 3.79
N ALA A 194 -3.07 9.66 4.84
CA ALA A 194 -3.06 10.72 5.83
C ALA A 194 -1.62 11.03 6.25
N GLU A 195 -1.37 12.29 6.60
CA GLU A 195 -0.16 12.73 7.31
C GLU A 195 -0.62 13.55 8.50
N ARG A 196 0.02 13.34 9.65
CA ARG A 196 -0.35 13.99 10.91
C ARG A 196 -0.42 15.52 10.75
N GLY A 197 -1.57 16.09 11.09
CA GLY A 197 -1.90 17.51 10.97
C GLY A 197 -2.28 17.99 9.56
N LYS A 198 -2.50 17.08 8.59
CA LYS A 198 -2.79 17.42 7.18
C LYS A 198 -4.10 16.84 6.64
N GLY A 199 -4.87 16.16 7.48
CA GLY A 199 -6.13 15.55 7.12
C GLY A 199 -6.00 14.20 6.40
N CYS A 200 -7.12 13.50 6.28
CA CYS A 200 -7.26 12.25 5.54
C CYS A 200 -7.80 12.50 4.12
N TRP A 201 -7.20 11.86 3.13
CA TRP A 201 -7.50 12.05 1.71
C TRP A 201 -7.82 10.72 1.06
N LYS A 202 -8.90 10.67 0.27
CA LYS A 202 -9.29 9.53 -0.58
C LYS A 202 -9.37 10.00 -2.03
N ASN A 203 -8.53 9.47 -2.91
CA ASN A 203 -8.46 9.83 -4.33
C ASN A 203 -8.39 11.35 -4.57
N GLY A 204 -7.56 12.05 -3.77
CA GLY A 204 -7.36 13.50 -3.87
C GLY A 204 -8.48 14.36 -3.28
N LYS A 205 -9.49 13.76 -2.64
CA LYS A 205 -10.54 14.48 -1.90
C LYS A 205 -10.38 14.25 -0.41
N GLN A 206 -10.43 15.32 0.37
CA GLN A 206 -10.45 15.21 1.83
C GLN A 206 -11.73 14.51 2.28
N VAL A 207 -11.61 13.62 3.27
CA VAL A 207 -12.71 12.85 3.84
C VAL A 207 -12.74 12.94 5.35
N HIS A 208 -13.90 12.64 5.93
CA HIS A 208 -14.13 12.61 7.36
C HIS A 208 -15.01 11.43 7.73
N VAL A 209 -14.91 11.00 8.99
CA VAL A 209 -15.80 9.99 9.57
C VAL A 209 -17.26 10.46 9.62
N SER A 210 -18.19 9.52 9.82
CA SER A 210 -19.63 9.77 9.96
C SER A 210 -19.96 10.60 11.22
N ASP A 211 -21.00 11.43 11.17
CA ASP A 211 -21.50 12.19 12.32
C ASP A 211 -22.51 11.43 13.18
N LYS A 212 -22.78 10.16 12.86
CA LYS A 212 -23.74 9.32 13.57
C LYS A 212 -23.32 9.05 15.02
N THR A 213 -24.22 9.34 15.96
CA THR A 213 -23.92 9.26 17.41
C THR A 213 -24.46 8.02 18.10
N GLU A 214 -25.26 7.20 17.42
CA GLU A 214 -25.98 6.06 18.01
C GLU A 214 -25.75 4.79 17.20
N LEU A 215 -25.80 3.63 17.89
CA LEU A 215 -25.62 2.32 17.25
C LEU A 215 -26.81 1.89 16.38
N ASP A 216 -28.00 2.47 16.57
CA ASP A 216 -29.17 2.10 15.79
C ASP A 216 -28.99 2.46 14.31
N GLY A 217 -28.93 1.43 13.46
CA GLY A 217 -28.60 1.53 12.05
C GLY A 217 -27.14 1.91 11.77
N ALA A 218 -26.23 1.83 12.75
CA ALA A 218 -24.81 2.05 12.54
C ALA A 218 -24.19 0.81 11.88
N TYR A 219 -23.32 1.03 10.91
CA TYR A 219 -22.59 -0.05 10.25
C TYR A 219 -21.33 -0.38 11.05
N VAL A 220 -21.26 -1.62 11.56
CA VAL A 220 -20.09 -2.16 12.27
C VAL A 220 -19.46 -3.24 11.40
N MET A 221 -18.26 -2.97 10.90
CA MET A 221 -17.53 -3.88 10.04
C MET A 221 -16.75 -4.88 10.89
N ALA A 222 -16.55 -6.06 10.31
CA ALA A 222 -15.65 -7.09 10.80
C ALA A 222 -14.88 -7.64 9.58
N THR A 223 -13.64 -8.09 9.77
CA THR A 223 -12.96 -8.88 8.73
C THR A 223 -13.59 -10.25 8.60
N TRP A 224 -13.83 -10.89 9.74
CA TRP A 224 -14.57 -12.14 9.86
C TRP A 224 -15.21 -12.21 11.25
N LEU A 225 -16.10 -13.17 11.49
CA LEU A 225 -16.85 -13.28 12.74
C LEU A 225 -16.38 -14.45 13.62
N GLU A 226 -15.43 -15.24 13.13
CA GLU A 226 -14.94 -16.46 13.77
C GLU A 226 -14.27 -16.21 15.12
N ASP A 227 -13.64 -15.04 15.28
CA ASP A 227 -12.97 -14.64 16.53
C ASP A 227 -13.88 -13.84 17.47
N TRP A 228 -15.12 -13.55 17.05
CA TRP A 228 -16.06 -12.77 17.85
C TRP A 228 -16.76 -13.64 18.88
N HIS A 229 -16.94 -13.10 20.09
CA HIS A 229 -17.85 -13.72 21.04
C HIS A 229 -19.30 -13.64 20.51
N PRO A 230 -20.07 -14.75 20.48
CA PRO A 230 -21.44 -14.76 19.97
C PRO A 230 -22.34 -13.72 20.64
N ASP A 231 -22.17 -13.49 21.94
CA ASP A 231 -22.96 -12.49 22.67
C ASP A 231 -22.66 -11.06 22.19
N SER A 232 -21.41 -10.73 21.80
CA SER A 232 -21.10 -9.42 21.24
C SER A 232 -21.83 -9.16 19.92
N ILE A 233 -22.01 -10.20 19.09
CA ILE A 233 -22.80 -10.11 17.84
C ILE A 233 -24.27 -9.86 18.17
N VAL A 234 -24.84 -10.62 19.11
CA VAL A 234 -26.24 -10.49 19.55
C VAL A 234 -26.49 -9.12 20.18
N ASP A 235 -25.57 -8.63 21.01
CA ASP A 235 -25.70 -7.36 21.71
C ASP A 235 -25.60 -6.17 20.75
N LEU A 236 -24.69 -6.22 19.77
CA LEU A 236 -24.62 -5.21 18.70
C LEU A 236 -25.91 -5.18 17.88
N GLN A 237 -26.43 -6.34 17.48
CA GLN A 237 -27.70 -6.43 16.76
C GLN A 237 -28.88 -5.93 17.59
N SER A 238 -28.89 -6.24 18.89
CA SER A 238 -29.91 -5.76 19.83
C SER A 238 -29.84 -4.26 20.06
N ALA A 239 -28.66 -3.66 19.95
CA ALA A 239 -28.44 -2.21 19.94
C ALA A 239 -28.78 -1.54 18.59
N GLY A 240 -29.25 -2.32 17.59
CA GLY A 240 -29.66 -1.85 16.27
C GLY A 240 -28.52 -1.74 15.25
N ALA A 241 -27.29 -2.17 15.60
CA ALA A 241 -26.17 -2.12 14.68
C ALA A 241 -26.33 -3.13 13.52
N VAL A 242 -25.82 -2.73 12.35
CA VAL A 242 -25.82 -3.51 11.12
C VAL A 242 -24.41 -4.05 10.90
N ILE A 243 -24.20 -5.32 11.27
CA ILE A 243 -22.91 -5.98 11.12
C ILE A 243 -22.68 -6.37 9.65
N ARG A 244 -21.49 -6.10 9.10
CA ARG A 244 -21.06 -6.54 7.77
C ARG A 244 -19.61 -7.04 7.81
N THR A 245 -19.30 -7.98 6.92
CA THR A 245 -17.94 -8.53 6.78
C THR A 245 -17.18 -7.92 5.61
N TRP A 246 -17.28 -6.60 5.44
CA TRP A 246 -16.47 -5.83 4.49
C TRP A 246 -15.23 -5.31 5.22
N GLY A 247 -14.44 -6.21 5.79
CA GLY A 247 -13.30 -5.85 6.64
C GLY A 247 -11.99 -5.79 5.88
N ASP A 248 -10.91 -6.26 6.50
CA ASP A 248 -9.54 -5.89 6.14
C ASP A 248 -9.42 -4.35 6.06
N ALA A 249 -8.43 -3.81 5.35
CA ALA A 249 -8.25 -2.37 5.18
C ALA A 249 -9.43 -1.68 4.47
N TYR A 250 -10.28 -2.41 3.75
CA TYR A 250 -11.48 -1.83 3.15
C TYR A 250 -12.46 -1.33 4.21
N GLY A 251 -12.63 -2.08 5.32
CA GLY A 251 -13.49 -1.66 6.41
C GLY A 251 -12.98 -0.41 7.13
N TYR A 252 -11.67 -0.33 7.40
CA TYR A 252 -11.03 0.88 7.96
C TYR A 252 -11.20 2.09 7.01
N MET A 253 -11.03 1.89 5.71
CA MET A 253 -11.27 2.91 4.69
C MET A 253 -12.72 3.39 4.70
N MET A 254 -13.69 2.48 4.85
CA MET A 254 -15.11 2.83 4.97
C MET A 254 -15.37 3.69 6.21
N VAL A 255 -14.76 3.37 7.36
CA VAL A 255 -14.87 4.20 8.58
C VAL A 255 -14.26 5.58 8.35
N ALA A 256 -13.01 5.66 7.86
CA ALA A 256 -12.31 6.92 7.61
C ALA A 256 -13.05 7.84 6.61
N SER A 257 -13.85 7.26 5.70
CA SER A 257 -14.64 8.00 4.71
C SER A 257 -16.12 8.18 5.09
N GLY A 258 -16.50 7.85 6.33
CA GLY A 258 -17.84 8.05 6.87
C GLY A 258 -18.91 7.15 6.23
N GLN A 259 -18.49 6.04 5.64
CA GLN A 259 -19.37 5.03 5.01
C GLN A 259 -19.75 3.92 6.00
N ALA A 260 -19.04 3.81 7.12
CA ALA A 260 -19.33 2.95 8.25
C ALA A 260 -18.98 3.67 9.56
N GLU A 261 -19.56 3.24 10.67
CA GLU A 261 -19.36 3.88 11.97
C GLU A 261 -18.23 3.22 12.77
N ALA A 262 -17.98 1.92 12.58
CA ALA A 262 -16.89 1.22 13.24
C ALA A 262 -16.40 -0.01 12.46
N ILE A 263 -15.19 -0.44 12.76
CA ILE A 263 -14.63 -1.77 12.44
C ILE A 263 -13.96 -2.33 13.70
N VAL A 264 -14.05 -3.65 13.90
CA VAL A 264 -13.42 -4.37 15.00
C VAL A 264 -12.72 -5.61 14.47
N ASP A 265 -11.43 -5.75 14.79
CA ASP A 265 -10.63 -6.94 14.53
C ASP A 265 -9.96 -7.44 15.81
N TYR A 266 -10.19 -8.71 16.15
CA TYR A 266 -9.69 -9.34 17.37
C TYR A 266 -8.28 -9.93 17.22
N THR A 267 -7.86 -10.23 16.00
CA THR A 267 -6.57 -10.85 15.71
C THR A 267 -5.93 -10.12 14.53
N THR A 268 -4.85 -9.41 14.80
CA THR A 268 -4.09 -8.67 13.79
C THR A 268 -2.59 -8.72 14.08
N GLN A 269 -1.81 -8.32 13.09
CA GLN A 269 -0.39 -8.05 13.17
C GLN A 269 -0.13 -6.54 13.14
N ALA A 270 1.09 -6.15 13.51
CA ALA A 270 1.47 -4.74 13.56
C ALA A 270 1.34 -4.03 12.21
N TYR A 271 1.68 -4.73 11.11
CA TYR A 271 1.66 -4.18 9.76
C TYR A 271 0.23 -3.97 9.23
N ASP A 272 -0.73 -4.82 9.61
CA ASP A 272 -2.16 -4.68 9.28
C ASP A 272 -2.74 -3.35 9.81
N LEU A 273 -2.30 -2.94 11.01
CA LEU A 273 -2.88 -1.82 11.74
C LEU A 273 -2.05 -0.55 11.73
N ALA A 274 -0.76 -0.62 11.38
CA ALA A 274 0.15 0.54 11.46
C ALA A 274 -0.37 1.81 10.75
N PRO A 275 -1.00 1.76 9.56
CA PRO A 275 -1.53 2.99 8.94
C PRO A 275 -2.78 3.55 9.63
N MET A 276 -3.51 2.71 10.36
CA MET A 276 -4.88 3.00 10.82
C MET A 276 -4.97 4.15 11.83
N PRO A 277 -4.09 4.26 12.86
CA PRO A 277 -4.17 5.36 13.83
C PRO A 277 -4.18 6.74 13.16
N VAL A 278 -3.20 7.03 12.29
CA VAL A 278 -3.10 8.35 11.66
C VAL A 278 -4.22 8.57 10.63
N ILE A 279 -4.63 7.54 9.88
CA ILE A 279 -5.71 7.66 8.90
C ILE A 279 -7.03 7.99 9.59
N ILE A 280 -7.35 7.27 10.67
CA ILE A 280 -8.61 7.42 11.40
C ILE A 280 -8.62 8.72 12.20
N GLU A 281 -7.54 9.07 12.90
CA GLU A 281 -7.45 10.33 13.66
C GLU A 281 -7.52 11.56 12.74
N GLU A 282 -6.84 11.56 11.59
CA GLU A 282 -6.88 12.66 10.63
C GLU A 282 -8.21 12.76 9.87
N ALA A 283 -9.01 11.69 9.84
CA ALA A 283 -10.40 11.70 9.40
C ALA A 283 -11.38 12.22 10.48
N GLY A 284 -10.91 12.43 11.71
CA GLY A 284 -11.71 12.87 12.85
C GLY A 284 -12.32 11.74 13.70
N GLY A 285 -11.88 10.50 13.47
CA GLY A 285 -12.31 9.32 14.22
C GLY A 285 -11.44 8.99 15.41
N MET A 286 -11.60 7.76 15.91
CA MET A 286 -10.81 7.21 17.01
C MET A 286 -10.36 5.78 16.69
N PHE A 287 -9.10 5.49 17.00
CA PHE A 287 -8.52 4.15 16.92
C PHE A 287 -7.97 3.75 18.29
N THR A 288 -8.27 2.51 18.73
CA THR A 288 -7.69 1.89 19.94
C THR A 288 -7.54 0.39 19.75
N SER A 289 -6.76 -0.26 20.62
CA SER A 289 -6.91 -1.69 20.92
C SER A 289 -8.19 -1.94 21.73
N LEU A 290 -8.55 -3.22 21.89
CA LEU A 290 -9.69 -3.72 22.66
C LEU A 290 -9.59 -3.39 24.16
N ASP A 291 -8.40 -3.18 24.71
CA ASP A 291 -8.24 -2.69 26.09
C ASP A 291 -8.40 -1.16 26.22
N GLY A 292 -8.67 -0.46 25.11
CA GLY A 292 -8.83 0.98 25.03
C GLY A 292 -7.54 1.77 24.92
N ALA A 293 -6.38 1.12 24.81
CA ALA A 293 -5.10 1.82 24.58
C ALA A 293 -4.99 2.32 23.13
N ARG A 294 -4.28 3.44 22.92
CA ARG A 294 -3.93 3.91 21.57
C ARG A 294 -2.69 3.18 21.08
N ASP A 295 -2.85 1.91 20.75
CA ASP A 295 -1.77 1.03 20.33
C ASP A 295 -2.18 0.23 19.10
N PHE A 296 -1.42 0.33 18.01
CA PHE A 296 -1.62 -0.46 16.80
C PHE A 296 -0.97 -1.85 16.89
N ASN A 297 -0.06 -2.05 17.83
CA ASN A 297 0.69 -3.29 18.02
C ASN A 297 0.12 -4.18 19.14
N GLY A 298 -1.11 -3.90 19.58
CA GLY A 298 -1.80 -4.68 20.61
C GLY A 298 -2.33 -6.04 20.13
N GLY A 299 -2.16 -6.38 18.85
CA GLY A 299 -2.65 -7.61 18.22
C GLY A 299 -4.15 -7.63 17.93
N ASN A 300 -4.81 -6.48 18.05
CA ASN A 300 -6.22 -6.24 17.76
C ASN A 300 -6.44 -4.73 17.52
N GLY A 301 -7.58 -4.36 16.95
CA GLY A 301 -7.89 -2.98 16.64
C GLY A 301 -9.38 -2.69 16.57
N ILE A 302 -9.75 -1.50 17.02
CA ILE A 302 -11.05 -0.87 16.81
C ILE A 302 -10.80 0.49 16.19
N ALA A 303 -11.41 0.74 15.04
CA ALA A 303 -11.58 2.09 14.52
C ALA A 303 -13.06 2.47 14.52
N SER A 304 -13.36 3.72 14.84
CA SER A 304 -14.71 4.25 14.74
C SER A 304 -14.73 5.74 14.40
N ASN A 305 -15.93 6.27 14.18
CA ASN A 305 -16.15 7.70 14.05
C ASN A 305 -15.97 8.52 15.35
N GLY A 306 -15.46 7.90 16.42
CA GLY A 306 -15.32 8.50 17.74
C GLY A 306 -16.63 8.48 18.54
N ALA A 307 -17.75 8.91 17.94
CA ALA A 307 -19.02 9.04 18.65
C ALA A 307 -19.58 7.71 19.16
N VAL A 308 -19.46 6.62 18.38
CA VAL A 308 -19.92 5.29 18.82
C VAL A 308 -18.83 4.45 19.51
N HIS A 309 -17.61 4.98 19.65
CA HIS A 309 -16.43 4.21 20.06
C HIS A 309 -16.63 3.47 21.39
N ASP A 310 -16.99 4.19 22.45
CA ASP A 310 -17.17 3.62 23.79
C ASP A 310 -18.30 2.59 23.83
N SER A 311 -19.35 2.78 23.03
CA SER A 311 -20.47 1.84 22.94
C SER A 311 -20.05 0.53 22.28
N VAL A 312 -19.29 0.61 21.17
CA VAL A 312 -18.73 -0.57 20.49
C VAL A 312 -17.75 -1.28 21.41
N LEU A 313 -16.73 -0.57 21.92
CA LEU A 313 -15.69 -1.09 22.81
C LEU A 313 -16.29 -1.81 24.03
N LYS A 314 -17.33 -1.24 24.62
CA LYS A 314 -18.03 -1.84 25.75
C LYS A 314 -18.71 -3.17 25.36
N ILE A 315 -19.37 -3.25 24.21
CA ILE A 315 -20.09 -4.48 23.80
C ILE A 315 -19.11 -5.60 23.43
N VAL A 316 -18.03 -5.27 22.72
CA VAL A 316 -17.08 -6.28 22.20
C VAL A 316 -16.14 -6.85 23.26
N ASN A 317 -16.08 -6.24 24.46
CA ASN A 317 -15.33 -6.72 25.63
C ASN A 317 -16.20 -7.38 26.72
N GLN A 318 -17.52 -7.46 26.54
CA GLN A 318 -18.41 -8.10 27.52
C GLN A 318 -18.47 -9.63 27.39
N GLY A 319 -17.96 -10.17 26.27
CA GLY A 319 -17.89 -11.60 25.97
C GLY A 319 -16.61 -12.27 26.43
#